data_AF-B2JVH0-F1
#
_entry.id   AF-B2JVH0-F1
#
_cell.length_a   1.000
_cell.length_b   1.000
_cell.length_c   1.000
_cell.angle_alpha   90.00
_cell.angle_beta   90.00
_cell.angle_gamma   90.00
#
_symmetry.space_group_name_H-M   'P 1'
#
loop_
_entity.id
_entity.type
_entity.pdbx_description
1 polymer ?
#
loop_
_entity_poly.entity_id
_entity_poly.type
_entity_poly.pdbx_seq_one_letter_code
_entity_poly.pdbx_strand_id
1 'polypeptide(L)'
;MTQFIVTLNWTAVIEILIIDVLLGGDNAVVIALACRSLPERQRRRCVLWGTGGAILLRVVLIAFVVALLNLPFLKLAGGVLLLWIGVRLMAPAHDYQSLDQGPIHDSFRRV
;
A
#
# COMPACT_ATOMS: atom_id res chain seq x y z
N MET A 1 -18.03 31.27 6.28
CA MET A 1 -16.80 30.46 6.09
C MET A 1 -16.83 29.16 6.91
N THR A 2 -17.22 29.18 8.19
CA THR A 2 -17.34 27.98 9.04
C THR A 2 -18.46 27.01 8.63
N GLN A 3 -19.56 27.52 8.05
CA GLN A 3 -20.68 26.70 7.56
C GLN A 3 -20.22 25.66 6.53
N PHE A 4 -19.31 26.02 5.60
CA PHE A 4 -18.79 25.12 4.57
C PHE A 4 -18.07 23.90 5.15
N ILE A 5 -17.31 24.07 6.23
CA ILE A 5 -16.59 22.98 6.92
C ILE A 5 -17.57 22.05 7.65
N VAL A 6 -18.66 22.59 8.19
CA VAL A 6 -19.70 21.80 8.87
C VAL A 6 -20.58 21.05 7.85
N THR A 7 -20.78 21.60 6.65
CA THR A 7 -21.53 20.94 5.56
C THR A 7 -20.72 19.85 4.84
N LEU A 8 -19.40 19.76 5.06
CA LEU A 8 -18.63 18.64 4.56
C LEU A 8 -19.21 17.35 5.15
N ASN A 9 -19.41 16.34 4.30
CA ASN A 9 -19.82 15.02 4.74
C ASN A 9 -18.67 14.39 5.54
N TRP A 10 -18.64 14.66 6.85
CA TRP A 10 -17.65 14.13 7.78
C TRP A 10 -17.53 12.61 7.69
N THR A 11 -18.63 11.93 7.37
CA THR A 11 -18.67 10.49 7.04
C THR A 11 -17.79 10.14 5.84
N ALA A 12 -17.97 10.81 4.71
CA ALA A 12 -17.18 10.57 3.50
C ALA A 12 -15.68 10.83 3.73
N VAL A 13 -15.34 11.87 4.51
CA VAL A 13 -13.95 12.18 4.86
C VAL A 13 -13.34 11.03 5.68
N ILE A 14 -14.08 10.49 6.66
CA ILE A 14 -13.63 9.36 7.48
C ILE A 14 -13.49 8.09 6.63
N GLU A 15 -14.44 7.79 5.74
CA GLU A 15 -14.35 6.61 4.85
C GLU A 15 -13.13 6.67 3.94
N ILE A 16 -12.89 7.82 3.30
CA ILE A 16 -11.72 8.01 2.43
C ILE A 16 -10.44 7.85 3.25
N LEU A 17 -10.37 8.42 4.46
CA LEU A 17 -9.23 8.27 5.36
C LEU A 17 -8.96 6.80 5.71
N ILE A 18 -10.01 6.03 6.01
CA ILE A 18 -9.89 4.60 6.33
C ILE A 18 -9.40 3.82 5.10
N ILE A 19 -9.97 4.07 3.92
CA ILE A 19 -9.58 3.39 2.67
C ILE A 19 -8.12 3.71 2.32
N ASP A 20 -7.69 4.97 2.44
CA ASP A 20 -6.31 5.38 2.15
C ASP A 20 -5.29 4.70 3.08
N VAL A 21 -5.63 4.50 4.36
CA VAL A 21 -4.79 3.79 5.33
C VAL A 21 -4.79 2.28 5.04
N LEU A 22 -5.94 1.67 4.75
CA LEU A 22 -6.05 0.24 4.42
C LEU A 22 -5.30 -0.10 3.13
N LEU A 23 -5.45 0.72 2.09
CA LEU A 23 -4.88 0.48 0.77
C LEU A 23 -3.40 0.89 0.67
N GLY A 24 -2.94 1.77 1.56
CA GLY A 24 -1.60 2.33 1.51
C GLY A 24 -0.78 2.17 2.79
N GLY A 25 -1.13 1.20 3.63
CA GLY A 25 -0.38 0.88 4.86
C GLY A 25 1.05 0.42 4.58
N ASP A 26 1.26 -0.26 3.45
CA ASP A 26 2.57 -0.64 2.91
C ASP A 26 3.41 0.57 2.48
N ASN A 27 2.78 1.62 1.93
CA ASN A 27 3.46 2.84 1.49
C ASN A 27 4.14 3.59 2.67
N ALA A 28 3.60 3.53 3.88
CA ALA A 28 4.23 4.11 5.06
C ALA A 28 5.50 3.34 5.48
N VAL A 29 5.49 2.01 5.31
CA VAL A 29 6.61 1.12 5.64
C VAL A 29 7.78 1.38 4.70
N VAL A 30 7.55 1.55 3.39
CA VAL A 30 8.62 1.85 2.42
C VAL A 30 9.28 3.19 2.73
N ILE A 31 8.51 4.23 3.06
CA ILE A 31 9.05 5.54 3.46
C ILE A 31 9.88 5.41 4.75
N ALA A 32 9.39 4.66 5.73
CA ALA A 32 10.10 4.43 7.00
C ALA A 32 11.42 3.66 6.79
N LEU A 33 11.42 2.64 5.93
CA LEU A 33 12.60 1.87 5.57
C LEU A 33 13.61 2.71 4.78
N ALA A 34 13.15 3.56 3.86
CA ALA A 34 14.00 4.49 3.12
C ALA A 34 14.64 5.55 4.04
N CYS A 35 13.90 6.05 5.03
CA CYS A 35 14.41 7.06 5.96
C CYS A 35 15.27 6.47 7.12
N ARG A 36 15.27 5.15 7.33
CA ARG A 36 16.03 4.47 8.40
C ARG A 36 17.55 4.63 8.26
N SER A 37 18.06 4.74 7.04
CA SER A 37 19.50 4.83 6.76
C SER A 37 20.07 6.26 6.87
N LEU A 38 19.25 7.26 7.22
CA LEU A 38 19.69 8.66 7.27
C LEU A 38 20.07 9.13 8.68
N PRO A 39 21.13 9.94 8.82
CA PRO A 39 21.55 10.51 10.10
C PRO A 39 20.43 11.35 10.73
N GLU A 40 20.35 11.39 12.07
CA GLU A 40 19.20 11.94 12.83
C GLU A 40 18.78 13.35 12.42
N ARG A 41 19.75 14.17 11.98
CA ARG A 41 19.53 15.55 11.55
C ARG A 41 18.79 15.65 10.20
N GLN A 42 18.90 14.64 9.34
CA GLN A 42 18.23 14.58 8.02
C GLN A 42 16.98 13.72 8.04
N ARG A 43 16.85 12.80 9.00
CA ARG A 43 15.69 11.90 9.14
C ARG A 43 14.35 12.65 9.20
N ARG A 44 14.30 13.78 9.92
CA ARG A 44 13.08 14.62 9.98
C ARG A 44 12.72 15.25 8.64
N ARG A 45 13.72 15.67 7.85
CA ARG A 45 13.48 16.21 6.49
C ARG A 45 13.06 15.11 5.53
N CYS A 46 13.65 13.92 5.62
CA CYS A 46 13.26 12.75 4.84
C CYS A 46 11.78 12.40 5.07
N VAL A 47 11.35 12.32 6.33
CA VAL A 47 9.95 12.03 6.66
C VAL A 47 9.02 13.15 6.18
N LEU A 48 9.39 14.42 6.41
CA LEU A 48 8.54 15.55 6.03
C LEU A 48 8.35 15.65 4.51
N TRP A 49 9.43 15.51 3.74
CA TRP A 49 9.39 15.53 2.28
C TRP A 49 8.82 14.24 1.69
N GLY A 50 9.09 13.08 2.31
CA GLY A 50 8.56 11.78 1.90
C GLY A 50 7.06 11.68 2.10
N THR A 51 6.56 11.99 3.29
CA THR A 51 5.11 12.01 3.58
C THR A 51 4.41 13.12 2.79
N GLY A 52 4.98 14.33 2.72
CA GLY A 52 4.42 15.42 1.92
C GLY A 52 4.33 15.08 0.43
N GLY A 53 5.40 14.51 -0.13
CA GLY A 53 5.42 14.04 -1.51
C GLY A 53 4.46 12.87 -1.77
N ALA A 54 4.37 11.91 -0.84
CA ALA A 54 3.45 10.79 -0.95
C ALA A 54 1.98 11.23 -0.92
N ILE A 55 1.61 12.16 -0.04
CA ILE A 55 0.26 12.74 0.00
C ILE A 55 -0.03 13.51 -1.29
N LEU A 56 0.92 14.32 -1.77
CA LEU A 56 0.75 15.07 -3.01
C LEU A 56 0.55 14.12 -4.20
N LEU A 57 1.35 13.07 -4.31
CA LEU A 57 1.22 12.04 -5.33
C LEU A 57 -0.17 11.36 -5.26
N ARG A 58 -0.66 11.05 -4.06
CA ARG A 58 -2.02 10.51 -3.88
C ARG A 58 -3.09 11.46 -4.40
N VAL A 59 -3.02 12.75 -4.08
CA VAL A 59 -4.00 13.73 -4.57
C VAL A 59 -4.00 13.78 -6.10
N VAL A 60 -2.82 13.78 -6.72
CA VAL A 60 -2.69 13.77 -8.18
C VAL A 60 -3.25 12.48 -8.80
N LEU A 61 -2.91 11.32 -8.23
CA LEU A 61 -3.40 10.03 -8.70
C LEU A 61 -4.92 9.89 -8.53
N ILE A 62 -5.48 10.30 -7.39
CA ILE A 62 -6.93 10.28 -7.14
C ILE A 62 -7.62 11.19 -8.15
N ALA A 63 -7.12 12.40 -8.38
CA ALA A 63 -7.68 13.30 -9.38
C ALA A 63 -7.67 12.67 -10.79
N PHE A 64 -6.58 12.01 -11.16
CA PHE A 64 -6.47 11.26 -12.42
C PHE A 64 -7.45 10.09 -12.49
N VAL A 65 -7.52 9.27 -11.45
CA VAL A 65 -8.45 8.14 -11.32
C VAL A 65 -9.89 8.61 -11.42
N VAL A 66 -10.28 9.66 -10.70
CA VAL A 66 -11.63 10.26 -10.76
C VAL A 66 -11.96 10.73 -12.18
N ALA A 67 -11.01 11.33 -12.88
CA ALA A 67 -11.19 11.72 -14.27
C ALA A 67 -11.43 10.49 -15.18
N LEU A 68 -10.67 9.42 -14.98
CA LEU A 68 -10.83 8.14 -15.70
C LEU A 68 -12.15 7.42 -15.35
N LEU A 69 -12.59 7.52 -14.09
CA LEU A 69 -13.82 6.91 -13.57
C LEU A 69 -15.11 7.55 -14.09
N ASN A 70 -15.04 8.63 -14.87
CA ASN A 70 -16.18 9.10 -15.65
C ASN A 70 -16.69 8.03 -16.64
N LEU A 71 -15.83 7.08 -17.04
CA LEU A 71 -16.24 5.95 -17.86
C LEU A 71 -16.91 4.87 -16.98
N PRO A 72 -18.22 4.59 -17.17
CA PRO A 72 -18.97 3.68 -16.29
C PRO A 72 -18.44 2.24 -16.33
N PHE A 73 -17.94 1.79 -17.49
CA PHE A 73 -17.32 0.47 -17.62
C PHE A 73 -16.03 0.31 -16.81
N LEU A 74 -15.29 1.41 -16.61
CA LEU A 74 -14.02 1.38 -15.90
C LEU A 74 -14.21 1.20 -14.39
N LYS A 75 -15.28 1.77 -13.81
CA LYS A 75 -15.67 1.54 -12.41
C LYS A 75 -15.95 0.06 -12.12
N LEU A 76 -16.69 -0.59 -13.03
CA LEU A 76 -17.03 -2.00 -12.93
C LEU A 76 -15.80 -2.90 -13.05
N ALA A 77 -14.96 -2.66 -14.06
CA ALA A 77 -13.72 -3.40 -14.25
C ALA A 77 -12.74 -3.22 -13.09
N GLY A 78 -12.59 -1.97 -12.59
CA GLY A 78 -11.75 -1.67 -11.42
C GLY A 78 -12.22 -2.36 -10.14
N GLY A 79 -13.54 -2.40 -9.89
CA GLY A 79 -14.12 -3.12 -8.75
C GLY A 79 -13.86 -4.62 -8.80
N VAL A 80 -14.04 -5.25 -9.96
CA VAL A 80 -13.73 -6.68 -10.15
C VAL A 80 -12.25 -6.96 -9.96
N LEU A 81 -11.37 -6.10 -10.51
CA LEU A 81 -9.92 -6.24 -10.37
C LEU A 81 -9.47 -6.14 -8.91
N LEU A 82 -10.00 -5.16 -8.15
CA LEU A 82 -9.72 -5.01 -6.72
C LEU A 82 -10.17 -6.23 -5.92
N LEU A 83 -11.35 -6.77 -6.20
CA LEU A 83 -11.87 -7.97 -5.55
C LEU A 83 -10.97 -9.18 -5.83
N TRP A 84 -10.52 -9.34 -7.09
CA TRP A 84 -9.59 -10.39 -7.48
C TRP A 84 -8.25 -10.27 -6.74
N ILE A 85 -7.66 -9.08 -6.67
CA ILE A 85 -6.41 -8.83 -5.92
C ILE A 85 -6.62 -9.14 -4.43
N GLY A 86 -7.72 -8.69 -3.84
CA GLY A 86 -8.04 -8.93 -2.43
C GLY A 86 -8.14 -10.43 -2.09
N VAL A 87 -8.85 -11.19 -2.93
CA VAL A 87 -8.93 -12.66 -2.78
C VAL A 87 -7.57 -13.32 -2.95
N ARG A 88 -6.78 -12.89 -3.95
CA ARG A 88 -5.45 -13.45 -4.20
C ARG A 88 -4.44 -13.14 -3.09
N LEU A 89 -4.61 -12.01 -2.39
CA LEU A 89 -3.79 -11.62 -1.24
C LEU A 89 -4.19 -12.36 0.04
N MET A 90 -5.49 -12.62 0.24
CA MET A 90 -5.99 -13.43 1.37
C MET A 90 -5.77 -14.93 1.17
N ALA A 91 -5.66 -15.40 -0.08
CA ALA A 91 -5.30 -16.77 -0.35
C ALA A 91 -3.87 -17.02 0.19
N PRO A 92 -3.68 -17.95 1.14
CA PRO A 92 -2.36 -18.26 1.62
C PRO A 92 -1.53 -18.75 0.44
N ALA A 93 -0.41 -18.08 0.17
CA ALA A 93 0.59 -18.54 -0.77
C ALA A 93 0.89 -20.00 -0.40
N HIS A 94 0.43 -20.92 -1.24
CA HIS A 94 0.81 -22.31 -1.11
C HIS A 94 2.28 -22.35 -1.47
N ASP A 95 3.10 -22.27 -0.43
CA ASP A 95 4.51 -22.49 -0.52
C ASP A 95 4.75 -23.83 -1.21
N TYR A 96 5.65 -23.72 -2.17
CA TYR A 96 6.29 -24.73 -3.00
C TYR A 96 6.90 -25.81 -2.10
N GLN A 97 6.06 -26.70 -1.57
CA GLN A 97 6.48 -27.88 -0.81
C GLN A 97 7.05 -28.92 -1.79
N SER A 98 8.25 -28.67 -2.33
CA SER A 98 9.10 -29.68 -3.00
C SER A 98 10.48 -29.10 -3.35
N LEU A 99 11.20 -28.55 -2.38
CA LEU A 99 12.66 -28.73 -2.38
C LEU A 99 12.96 -29.81 -1.35
N ASP A 100 12.71 -31.05 -1.76
CA ASP A 100 13.29 -32.23 -1.15
C ASP A 100 14.83 -32.10 -1.33
N GLN A 101 15.45 -31.44 -0.36
CA GLN A 101 16.89 -31.52 -0.15
C GLN A 101 17.20 -32.98 0.15
N GLY A 102 17.62 -33.70 -0.89
CA GLY A 102 18.26 -35.00 -0.72
C GLY A 102 19.39 -34.90 0.31
N PRO A 103 19.53 -35.88 1.21
CA PRO A 103 20.43 -35.78 2.37
C PRO A 103 21.91 -35.76 1.95
N ILE A 104 22.50 -34.56 1.86
CA ILE A 104 23.96 -34.36 1.77
C ILE A 104 24.56 -34.17 3.17
N HIS A 105 24.13 -34.97 4.15
CA HIS A 105 24.69 -34.95 5.51
C HIS A 105 25.31 -36.29 5.95
N ASP A 106 25.22 -37.35 5.14
CA ASP A 106 25.71 -38.69 5.53
C ASP A 106 27.16 -39.01 5.11
N SER A 107 27.85 -38.10 4.41
CA SER A 107 29.24 -38.32 3.98
C SER A 107 30.29 -38.05 5.07
N PHE A 108 29.93 -37.42 6.19
CA PHE A 108 30.89 -37.05 7.24
C PHE A 108 30.97 -38.03 8.43
N ARG A 109 30.19 -39.13 8.41
CA ARG A 109 30.19 -40.15 9.47
C ARG A 109 31.11 -41.34 9.17
N ARG A 110 31.86 -41.33 8.07
CA ARG A 110 32.77 -42.43 7.66
C ARG A 110 34.22 -41.99 7.46
N VAL A 111 34.77 -41.18 8.38
CA VAL A 111 36.23 -40.95 8.50
C VAL A 111 36.60 -40.95 9.98
#